data_AF-A0A9J6GCG2-F1
#
_entry.id   AF-A0A9J6GCG2-F1
#
_cell.length_a   1.000
_cell.length_b   1.000
_cell.length_c   1.000
_cell.angle_alpha   90.00
_cell.angle_beta   90.00
_cell.angle_gamma   90.00
#
_symmetry.space_group_name_H-M   'P 1'
#
loop_
_entity.id
_entity.type
_entity.pdbx_description
1 polymer ?
#
loop_
_entity_poly.entity_id
_entity_poly.type
_entity_poly.pdbx_seq_one_letter_code
_entity_poly.pdbx_strand_id
1 'polypeptide(L)'
;MNWGTDRQQEQHHENKKCMPTAPGWWEGQPVTVVRDSGCDTVVSRPLVHDSKLTGQVQAVCLLDGIVRQLPQAEVELDCPFFQGTTHAVCMESPLYDAVLGTQAEGIPAPYG
;
A
#
# COMPACT_ATOMS: atom_id res chain seq x y z
N MET A 1 -50.94 4.14 -25.29
CA MET A 1 -49.50 4.45 -25.07
C MET A 1 -49.48 5.76 -24.28
N ASN A 2 -48.98 5.90 -23.06
CA ASN A 2 -47.90 5.28 -22.32
C ASN A 2 -48.28 5.34 -20.82
N TRP A 3 -48.06 4.27 -20.06
CA TRP A 3 -48.26 4.21 -18.59
C TRP A 3 -46.90 4.06 -17.91
N GLY A 4 -46.69 4.80 -16.82
CA GLY A 4 -45.72 4.41 -15.80
C GLY A 4 -44.57 5.38 -15.57
N THR A 5 -44.81 6.41 -14.77
CA THR A 5 -43.81 6.82 -13.77
C THR A 5 -43.82 5.73 -12.71
N ASP A 6 -42.73 5.00 -12.54
CA ASP A 6 -42.44 4.46 -11.22
C ASP A 6 -40.95 4.45 -10.92
N ARG A 7 -40.65 5.03 -9.77
CA ARG A 7 -39.33 5.11 -9.17
C ARG A 7 -38.93 3.70 -8.76
N GLN A 8 -38.02 3.09 -9.51
CA GLN A 8 -37.06 2.20 -8.90
C GLN A 8 -35.71 2.92 -8.99
N GLN A 9 -35.34 3.56 -7.88
CA GLN A 9 -33.95 3.84 -7.59
C GLN A 9 -33.27 2.47 -7.62
N GLU A 10 -32.64 2.15 -8.74
CA GLU A 10 -31.77 0.99 -8.85
C GLU A 10 -30.59 1.25 -7.94
N GLN A 11 -30.72 0.70 -6.73
CA GLN A 11 -29.69 0.62 -5.72
C GLN A 11 -28.55 -0.24 -6.27
N HIS A 12 -27.72 0.34 -7.13
CA HIS A 12 -26.35 -0.12 -7.28
C HIS A 12 -25.56 0.39 -6.07
N HIS A 13 -25.85 -0.22 -4.90
CA HIS A 13 -24.86 -0.36 -3.84
C HIS A 13 -23.83 -1.37 -4.34
N GLU A 14 -23.13 -0.98 -5.40
CA GLU A 14 -22.12 -1.79 -6.04
C GLU A 14 -21.03 -1.97 -4.99
N ASN A 15 -20.82 -3.23 -4.65
CA ASN A 15 -19.96 -3.74 -3.60
C ASN A 15 -18.55 -3.14 -3.74
N LYS A 16 -18.35 -1.91 -3.25
CA LYS A 16 -17.03 -1.30 -3.08
C LYS A 16 -16.37 -2.13 -2.00
N LYS A 17 -15.73 -3.21 -2.44
CA LYS A 17 -14.65 -3.83 -1.68
C LYS A 17 -13.59 -2.74 -1.56
N CYS A 18 -13.68 -1.91 -0.53
CA CYS A 18 -12.60 -1.03 -0.14
C CYS A 18 -11.36 -1.92 -0.06
N MET A 19 -10.28 -1.51 -0.72
CA MET A 19 -9.00 -2.21 -0.62
C MET A 19 -8.73 -2.50 0.87
N PRO A 20 -8.32 -3.72 1.25
CA PRO A 20 -8.14 -4.07 2.64
C PRO A 20 -7.05 -3.19 3.25
N THR A 21 -7.49 -2.21 4.04
CA THR A 21 -6.62 -1.29 4.78
C THR A 21 -6.60 -1.64 6.25
N ALA A 22 -5.47 -1.42 6.91
CA ALA A 22 -5.36 -1.43 8.36
C ALA A 22 -4.55 -0.21 8.84
N PRO A 23 -4.84 0.31 10.04
CA PRO A 23 -3.94 1.26 10.69
C PRO A 23 -2.61 0.57 11.02
N GLY A 24 -1.53 1.33 10.95
CA GLY A 24 -0.20 0.89 11.35
C GLY A 24 0.72 2.05 11.68
N TRP A 25 1.98 1.72 11.95
CA TRP A 25 3.04 2.66 12.27
C TRP A 25 4.21 2.45 11.32
N TRP A 26 4.68 3.55 10.73
CA TRP A 26 5.85 3.61 9.86
C TRP A 26 6.91 4.47 10.53
N GLU A 27 8.01 3.89 10.99
CA GLU A 27 9.03 4.63 11.75
C GLU A 27 8.42 5.43 12.93
N GLY A 28 7.44 4.83 13.61
CA GLY A 28 6.72 5.46 14.71
C GLY A 28 5.70 6.54 14.31
N GLN A 29 5.43 6.76 13.02
CA GLN A 29 4.38 7.65 12.52
C GLN A 29 3.11 6.88 12.14
N PRO A 30 1.90 7.36 12.49
CA PRO A 30 0.67 6.68 12.13
C PRO A 30 0.44 6.72 10.61
N VAL A 31 0.12 5.58 10.01
CA VAL A 31 -0.14 5.43 8.57
C VAL A 31 -1.33 4.51 8.30
N THR A 32 -1.93 4.65 7.11
CA THR A 32 -2.86 3.65 6.59
C THR A 32 -2.13 2.69 5.67
N VAL A 33 -2.12 1.40 6.02
CA VAL A 33 -1.45 0.34 5.27
C VAL A 33 -2.47 -0.40 4.41
N VAL A 34 -2.21 -0.52 3.11
CA VAL A 34 -2.95 -1.43 2.21
C VAL A 34 -2.17 -2.72 2.04
N ARG A 35 -2.84 -3.86 2.20
CA ARG A 35 -2.30 -5.15 1.76
C ARG A 35 -2.67 -5.39 0.30
N ASP A 36 -1.67 -5.47 -0.57
CA ASP A 36 -1.85 -5.67 -2.00
C ASP A 36 -1.08 -6.91 -2.46
N SER A 37 -1.81 -8.00 -2.71
CA SER A 37 -1.20 -9.24 -3.23
C SER A 37 -0.68 -9.12 -4.65
N GLY A 38 -1.11 -8.08 -5.40
CA GLY A 38 -0.59 -7.76 -6.73
C GLY A 38 0.72 -6.96 -6.70
N CYS A 39 1.20 -6.60 -5.51
CA CYS A 39 2.47 -5.93 -5.31
C CYS A 39 3.47 -6.90 -4.67
N ASP A 40 4.72 -6.89 -5.13
CA ASP A 40 5.77 -7.73 -4.55
C ASP A 40 6.60 -6.97 -3.50
N THR A 41 6.55 -5.64 -3.49
CA THR A 41 7.45 -4.78 -2.70
C THR A 41 6.67 -3.91 -1.71
N VAL A 42 7.33 -3.45 -0.64
CA VAL A 42 6.77 -2.43 0.24
C VAL A 42 6.96 -1.05 -0.38
N VAL A 43 5.89 -0.28 -0.55
CA VAL A 43 5.95 1.09 -1.10
C VAL A 43 5.54 2.08 -0.03
N SER A 44 6.25 3.20 0.08
CA SER A 44 5.90 4.29 1.00
C SER A 44 5.88 5.66 0.31
N ARG A 45 5.11 6.59 0.89
CA ARG A 45 5.27 8.04 0.67
C ARG A 45 6.66 8.50 1.15
N PRO A 46 7.09 9.73 0.82
CA PRO A 46 8.27 10.33 1.44
C PRO A 46 8.00 10.66 2.92
N LEU A 47 7.99 9.63 3.76
CA LEU A 47 8.05 9.67 5.22
C LEU A 47 9.40 9.16 5.74
N VAL A 48 10.26 8.74 4.82
CA VAL A 48 11.57 8.17 5.12
C VAL A 48 12.59 9.29 5.25
N HIS A 49 13.21 9.38 6.42
CA HIS A 49 14.35 10.28 6.63
C HIS A 49 15.55 9.79 5.79
N ASP A 50 16.32 10.71 5.21
CA ASP A 50 17.46 10.37 4.33
C ASP A 50 18.46 9.39 4.95
N SER A 51 18.62 9.40 6.27
CA SER A 51 19.48 8.46 7.01
C SER A 51 19.05 7.00 6.92
N LYS A 52 17.82 6.72 6.47
CA LYS A 52 17.28 5.37 6.26
C LYS A 52 17.44 4.88 4.81
N LEU A 53 17.83 5.76 3.89
CA LEU A 53 18.12 5.38 2.52
C LEU A 53 19.35 4.47 2.48
N THR A 54 19.25 3.35 1.77
CA THR A 54 20.34 2.37 1.66
C THR A 54 21.38 2.75 0.60
N GLY A 55 21.08 3.77 -0.20
CA GLY A 55 21.84 4.14 -1.40
C GLY A 55 21.55 3.24 -2.61
N GLN A 56 20.72 2.21 -2.46
CA GLN A 56 20.27 1.36 -3.57
C GLN A 56 19.04 1.95 -4.25
N VAL A 57 18.84 1.53 -5.51
CA VAL A 57 17.62 1.80 -6.27
C VAL A 57 17.03 0.49 -6.75
N GLN A 58 15.70 0.42 -6.81
CA GLN A 58 14.96 -0.73 -7.29
C GLN A 58 14.06 -0.33 -8.46
N ALA A 59 14.03 -1.17 -9.49
CA ALA A 59 13.11 -1.03 -10.60
C ALA A 59 11.71 -1.52 -10.19
N VAL A 60 10.70 -0.69 -10.39
CA VAL A 60 9.29 -1.01 -10.13
C VAL A 60 8.50 -0.85 -11.42
N CYS A 61 7.82 -1.91 -11.84
CA CYS A 61 6.90 -1.90 -12.97
C CYS A 61 5.49 -1.53 -12.46
N LEU A 62 4.94 -0.45 -12.97
CA LEU A 62 3.60 0.02 -12.64
C LEU A 62 2.55 -0.67 -13.53
N LEU A 63 1.28 -0.56 -13.14
CA LEU A 63 0.13 -1.18 -13.82
C LEU A 63 0.00 -0.80 -15.30
N ASP A 64 0.48 0.39 -15.68
CA ASP A 64 0.49 0.90 -17.06
C ASP A 64 1.74 0.43 -17.86
N GLY A 65 2.58 -0.41 -17.26
CA GLY A 65 3.83 -0.90 -17.85
C GLY A 65 5.00 0.07 -17.72
N ILE A 66 4.81 1.24 -17.08
CA ILE A 66 5.91 2.18 -16.84
C ILE A 66 6.84 1.59 -15.78
N VAL A 67 8.14 1.53 -16.11
CA VAL A 67 9.18 1.16 -15.15
C VAL A 67 9.79 2.41 -14.53
N ARG A 68 9.83 2.48 -13.20
CA ARG A 68 10.48 3.55 -12.44
C ARG A 68 11.65 2.99 -11.62
N GLN A 69 12.74 3.75 -11.54
CA GLN A 69 13.82 3.49 -10.59
C GLN A 69 13.53 4.29 -9.32
N LEU A 70 13.29 3.61 -8.21
CA LEU A 70 12.94 4.24 -6.94
C LEU A 70 14.03 3.96 -5.89
N PRO A 71 14.36 4.94 -5.04
CA PRO A 71 15.31 4.72 -3.96
C PRO A 71 14.75 3.72 -2.95
N GLN A 72 15.64 2.91 -2.39
CA GLN A 72 15.32 1.93 -1.37
C GLN A 72 15.71 2.47 0.01
N ALA A 73 14.89 2.14 1.01
CA ALA A 73 15.11 2.46 2.41
C ALA A 73 14.94 1.23 3.29
N GLU A 74 15.69 1.17 4.39
CA GLU A 74 15.46 0.21 5.47
C GLU A 74 14.55 0.88 6.51
N VAL A 75 13.39 0.27 6.79
CA VAL A 75 12.33 0.89 7.58
C VAL A 75 11.68 -0.08 8.55
N GLU A 76 11.21 0.43 9.69
CA GLU A 76 10.36 -0.30 10.62
C GLU A 76 8.87 -0.07 10.29
N LEU A 77 8.16 -1.17 10.05
CA LEU A 77 6.71 -1.20 9.84
C LEU A 77 6.06 -2.07 10.92
N ASP A 78 5.06 -1.51 11.60
CA ASP A 78 4.21 -2.21 12.55
C ASP A 78 2.75 -2.10 12.11
N CYS A 79 2.16 -3.20 11.66
CA CYS A 79 0.76 -3.28 11.32
C CYS A 79 0.22 -4.71 11.54
N PRO A 80 -1.10 -4.92 11.51
CA PRO A 80 -1.68 -6.25 11.72
C PRO A 80 -1.20 -7.36 10.76
N PHE A 81 -0.57 -6.99 9.64
CA PHE A 81 -0.09 -7.93 8.62
C PHE A 81 1.41 -8.22 8.70
N PHE A 82 2.18 -7.33 9.34
CA PHE A 82 3.64 -7.36 9.34
C PHE A 82 4.18 -6.52 10.50
N GLN A 83 5.18 -7.05 11.20
CA GLN A 83 5.86 -6.30 12.26
C GLN A 83 7.38 -6.52 12.18
N GLY A 84 8.14 -5.45 11.95
CA GLY A 84 9.60 -5.46 12.01
C GLY A 84 10.27 -4.54 10.99
N THR A 85 11.55 -4.78 10.76
CA THR A 85 12.34 -4.05 9.77
C THR A 85 12.23 -4.71 8.40
N THR A 86 12.05 -3.90 7.34
CA THR A 86 11.98 -4.35 5.95
C THR A 86 12.60 -3.34 5.00
N HIS A 87 12.78 -3.74 3.74
CA HIS A 87 13.16 -2.83 2.67
C HIS A 87 11.92 -2.28 1.97
N ALA A 88 11.86 -0.97 1.84
CA ALA A 88 10.80 -0.27 1.13
C ALA A 88 11.35 0.54 -0.04
N VAL A 89 10.57 0.64 -1.10
CA VAL A 89 10.81 1.59 -2.19
C VAL A 89 10.04 2.89 -1.90
N CYS A 90 10.73 4.01 -1.98
CA CYS A 90 10.14 5.31 -1.69
C CYS A 90 9.56 5.92 -2.98
N MET A 91 8.24 6.02 -3.03
CA MET A 91 7.52 6.68 -4.12
C MET A 91 7.08 8.07 -3.65
N GLU A 92 7.26 9.08 -4.48
CA GLU A 92 6.96 10.47 -4.10
C GLU A 92 5.47 10.73 -3.87
N SER A 93 4.60 10.08 -4.65
CA SER A 93 3.14 10.29 -4.59
C SER A 93 2.33 9.00 -4.79
N PRO A 94 2.49 7.99 -3.91
CA PRO A 94 1.64 6.81 -3.94
C PRO A 94 0.20 7.15 -3.51
N LEU A 95 -0.73 6.29 -3.93
CA LEU A 95 -2.16 6.40 -3.58
C LEU A 95 -2.40 6.21 -2.08
N TYR A 96 -1.63 5.31 -1.46
CA TYR A 96 -1.70 4.98 -0.02
C TYR A 96 -0.44 5.39 0.71
N ASP A 97 -0.50 5.49 2.04
CA ASP A 97 0.65 5.90 2.86
C ASP A 97 1.73 4.81 2.85
N ALA A 98 1.30 3.56 3.01
CA ALA A 98 2.12 2.37 2.86
C ALA A 98 1.36 1.27 2.09
N VAL A 99 2.04 0.59 1.18
CA VAL A 99 1.56 -0.59 0.47
C VAL A 99 2.43 -1.77 0.88
N LEU A 100 1.81 -2.83 1.40
CA LEU A 100 2.48 -4.07 1.78
C LEU A 100 2.24 -5.12 0.69
N GLY A 101 3.31 -5.44 -0.04
CA GLY A 101 3.35 -6.51 -1.02
C GLY A 101 3.60 -7.90 -0.42
N THR A 102 3.52 -8.92 -1.27
CA THR A 102 3.64 -10.35 -0.89
C THR A 102 5.04 -10.72 -0.41
N GLN A 103 6.11 -10.13 -0.95
CA GLN A 103 7.50 -10.45 -0.61
C GLN A 103 8.14 -9.43 0.34
N ALA A 104 7.38 -8.87 1.29
CA ALA A 104 7.98 -8.09 2.36
C ALA A 104 8.88 -9.00 3.21
N GLU A 105 10.19 -8.76 3.20
CA GLU A 105 11.14 -9.45 4.07
C GLU A 105 10.97 -8.94 5.52
N GLY A 106 10.81 -9.84 6.49
CA GLY A 106 10.74 -9.53 7.92
C GLY A 106 9.93 -10.57 8.71
N ILE A 107 9.61 -10.26 9.97
CA ILE A 107 8.89 -11.19 10.85
C ILE A 107 7.38 -11.07 10.54
N PRO A 108 6.69 -12.16 10.13
CA PRO A 108 5.24 -12.15 10.01
C PRO A 108 4.63 -11.76 11.36
N ALA A 109 3.63 -10.88 11.35
CA ALA A 109 2.92 -10.56 12.59
C ALA A 109 2.42 -11.87 13.23
N PRO A 110 2.54 -12.06 14.55
CA PRO A 110 2.24 -13.33 15.22
C PRO A 110 0.78 -13.79 15.10
N TYR A 111 -0.09 -12.98 14.48
CA TYR A 111 -1.51 -13.20 14.30
C TYR A 111 -2.00 -13.10 12.85
N GLY A 112 -1.09 -13.14 11.86
CA GLY A 112 -1.38 -13.00 10.42
C GLY A 112 -1.80 -14.27 9.71
#